data_AF-A0A2P1BPS3-F1
#
_entry.id   AF-A0A2P1BPS3-F1
#
_cell.length_a   1.000
_cell.length_b   1.000
_cell.length_c   1.000
_cell.angle_alpha   90.00
_cell.angle_beta   90.00
_cell.angle_gamma   90.00
#
_symmetry.space_group_name_H-M   'P 1'
#
loop_
_entity.id
_entity.type
_entity.pdbx_description
1 polymer ?
#
loop_
_entity_poly.entity_id
_entity_poly.type
_entity_poly.pdbx_seq_one_letter_code
_entity_poly.pdbx_strand_id
1 'polypeptide(L)' 'MSELEIVREGDSIILRPVRPTWGSFAQFEKADPDFMAEREDVVSDEGRFNL' A
#
# COMPACT_ATOMS: atom_id res chain seq x y z
N MET A 1 -4.15 -8.55 10.72
CA MET A 1 -5.02 -9.73 10.49
C MET A 1 -4.99 -10.05 9.00
N SER A 2 -4.65 -11.27 8.60
CA SER A 2 -4.58 -11.70 7.20
C SER A 2 -5.83 -12.50 6.83
N GLU A 3 -6.90 -11.80 6.47
CA GLU A 3 -8.14 -12.41 5.97
C GLU A 3 -7.94 -12.96 4.55
N LEU A 4 -8.49 -14.15 4.28
CA LEU A 4 -8.39 -14.84 3.01
C LEU A 4 -9.77 -15.18 2.46
N GLU A 5 -9.91 -15.08 1.14
CA GLU A 5 -10.99 -15.68 0.38
C GLU A 5 -10.51 -17.06 -0.11
N ILE A 6 -11.40 -18.06 0.00
CA ILE A 6 -11.18 -19.42 -0.50
C ILE A 6 -12.01 -19.60 -1.76
N VAL A 7 -11.36 -19.84 -2.89
CA VAL A 7 -12.01 -20.04 -4.18
C VAL A 7 -11.65 -21.43 -4.71
N ARG A 8 -12.63 -22.16 -5.26
CA ARG A 8 -12.39 -23.43 -5.94
C ARG A 8 -12.46 -23.24 -7.45
N GLU A 9 -11.38 -23.59 -8.14
CA GLU A 9 -11.29 -23.57 -9.61
C GLU A 9 -10.92 -24.98 -10.10
N GLY A 10 -11.92 -25.73 -10.55
CA GLY A 10 -11.76 -27.15 -10.90
C GLY A 10 -11.28 -27.99 -9.72
N ASP A 11 -10.10 -28.59 -9.87
CA ASP A 11 -9.44 -29.39 -8.83
C ASP A 11 -8.47 -28.58 -7.95
N SER A 12 -8.39 -27.26 -8.18
CA SER A 12 -7.55 -26.35 -7.40
C SER A 12 -8.35 -25.60 -6.34
N ILE A 13 -7.75 -25.44 -5.16
CA ILE A 13 -8.21 -24.51 -4.12
C ILE A 13 -7.23 -23.36 -4.08
N ILE A 14 -7.73 -22.14 -4.32
CA ILE A 14 -6.97 -20.91 -4.31
C ILE A 14 -7.28 -20.17 -3.01
N LEU A 15 -6.24 -19.83 -2.26
CA LEU A 15 -6.29 -18.94 -1.11
C LEU A 15 -5.74 -17.59 -1.54
N ARG A 16 -6.58 -16.55 -1.54
CA ARG A 16 -6.14 -15.19 -1.93
C ARG A 16 -6.56 -14.15 -0.89
N PRO A 17 -5.83 -13.03 -0.77
CA PRO A 17 -6.26 -11.93 0.09
C PRO A 17 -7.65 -11.44 -0.29
N VAL A 18 -8.48 -11.14 0.71
CA VAL A 18 -9.85 -10.61 0.50
C VAL A 18 -9.90 -9.25 -0.21
N ARG A 19 -8.78 -8.51 -0.18
CA ARG A 19 -8.64 -7.17 -0.75
C ARG A 19 -7.48 -7.15 -1.75
N PRO A 20 -7.63 -7.80 -2.92
CA PRO A 20 -6.54 -7.95 -3.88
C PRO A 20 -6.31 -6.71 -4.75
N THR A 21 -7.16 -5.69 -4.67
CA THR A 21 -7.11 -4.50 -5.53
C THR A 21 -6.79 -3.23 -4.75
N TRP A 22 -6.05 -2.32 -5.39
CA TRP A 22 -5.80 -0.98 -4.86
C TRP A 22 -7.07 -0.17 -4.62
N GLY A 23 -8.15 -0.41 -5.37
CA GLY A 23 -9.43 0.26 -5.17
C GLY A 23 -10.03 0.04 -3.77
N SER A 24 -9.74 -1.10 -3.13
CA SER A 24 -10.18 -1.37 -1.76
C SER A 24 -9.53 -0.44 -0.72
N PHE A 25 -8.36 0.13 -1.03
CA PHE A 25 -7.63 1.01 -0.12
C PHE A 25 -8.40 2.30 0.20
N ALA A 26 -9.18 2.81 -0.76
CA ALA A 26 -9.98 4.02 -0.56
C ALA A 26 -11.11 3.87 0.47
N GLN A 27 -11.45 2.64 0.86
CA GLN A 27 -12.49 2.36 1.87
C GLN A 27 -11.96 2.45 3.30
N PHE A 28 -10.64 2.54 3.47
CA PHE A 28 -10.03 2.67 4.78
C PHE A 28 -10.04 4.13 5.24
N GLU A 29 -9.93 4.29 6.56
CA GLU A 29 -9.83 5.61 7.17
C GLU A 29 -8.59 6.35 6.66
N LYS A 30 -8.72 7.67 6.55
CA LYS A 30 -7.57 8.52 6.24
C LYS A 30 -6.56 8.39 7.38
N ALA A 31 -5.29 8.55 7.03
CA ALA A 31 -4.27 8.77 8.04
C ALA A 31 -4.57 10.05 8.84
N ASP A 32 -3.97 10.14 10.02
CA ASP A 32 -4.08 11.33 10.85
C ASP A 32 -3.61 12.59 10.09
N PRO A 33 -4.17 13.78 10.39
CA PRO A 33 -3.85 15.01 9.65
C PRO A 33 -2.37 15.40 9.67
N ASP A 34 -1.63 14.94 10.68
CA ASP A 34 -0.20 15.17 10.89
C ASP A 34 0.68 14.00 10.40
N PHE A 35 0.08 12.96 9.82
CA PHE A 35 0.81 11.84 9.27
C PHE A 35 1.77 12.34 8.18
N MET A 36 3.07 12.21 8.45
CA MET A 36 4.17 12.64 7.58
C MET A 36 4.35 14.16 7.45
N ALA A 37 3.82 14.94 8.39
CA ALA A 37 3.97 16.40 8.40
C ALA A 37 5.43 16.89 8.47
N GLU A 38 6.32 16.12 9.10
CA GLU A 38 7.74 16.46 9.31
C GLU A 38 8.69 15.58 8.50
N ARG A 39 8.21 14.94 7.43
CA ARG A 39 9.06 14.05 6.63
C ARG A 39 10.10 14.85 5.83
N GLU A 40 11.37 14.65 6.17
CA GLU A 40 12.51 15.20 5.43
C GLU A 40 12.69 14.57 4.04
N ASP A 41 13.28 15.35 3.13
CA ASP A 41 13.68 14.86 1.81
C ASP A 41 14.84 13.87 1.92
N VAL A 42 14.72 12.75 1.20
CA VAL A 42 15.76 11.70 1.18
C VAL A 42 17.03 12.16 0.43
N VAL A 43 16.89 13.14 -0.47
CA VAL A 43 17.98 13.72 -1.24
C VAL A 43 17.83 15.24 -1.21
N SER A 44 18.77 15.92 -0.55
CA SER A 44 18.87 17.38 -0.58
C SER A 44 19.35 17.85 -1.95
N ASP A 45 19.04 19.09 -2.31
CA ASP A 45 19.47 19.69 -3.58
C ASP A 45 20.98 19.99 -3.63
N GLU A 46 21.68 19.83 -2.51
CA GLU A 46 23.14 19.93 -2.42
C GLU A 46 23.80 18.79 -3.21
N GLY A 47 24.44 19.14 -4.33
CA GLY A 47 25.17 18.20 -5.19
C GLY A 47 24.33 17.55 -6.31
N ARG A 48 23.06 17.94 -6.50
CA ARG A 48 22.22 17.47 -7.63
C ARG A 48 22.68 17.99 -9.00
N PHE A 49 23.40 19.10 -9.05
CA PHE A 49 23.95 19.66 -10.28
C PHE A 49 25.40 20.13 -10.07
N ASN A 50 26.32 19.69 -10.93
CA ASN A 50 27.63 20.32 -11.12
C ASN A 50 27.53 21.23 -12.34
N LEU A 51 27.79 22.53 -12.17
CA LEU A 51 27.93 23.50 -13.26
C LEU A 51 29.39 23.64 -13.69
#